data_AF-A0AAE2C055-F1
#
_entry.id   AF-A0AAE2C055-F1
#
_cell.length_a   1.000
_cell.length_b   1.000
_cell.length_c   1.000
_cell.angle_alpha   90.00
_cell.angle_beta   90.00
_cell.angle_gamma   90.00
#
_symmetry.space_group_name_H-M   'P 1'
#
loop_
_entity.id
_entity.type
_entity.pdbx_description
1 polymer ?
#
loop_
_entity_poly.entity_id
_entity_poly.type
_entity_poly.pdbx_seq_one_letter_code
_entity_poly.pdbx_strand_id
1 'polypeptide(L)'
;MNKYTGVLGVYNCQGAAWNSIEKKSTFHQTNSEALTGYIRGRDVHLIEDISFDSNWNGKVALYSCMTDIDTGFSFAPLGLIDMFNAGGAIECLKYDIIDLKALVSMEVKGCGHFGAYSSSKPKTCTVGSSGVEFEFNSTSGLVTLYLPEMPPEDKKTHNVEIEL
;
A
#
# COMPACT_ATOMS: atom_id res chain seq x y z
N MET A 1 -8.60 -9.85 1.13
CA MET A 1 -7.44 -9.79 2.05
C MET A 1 -6.37 -10.75 1.56
N ASN A 2 -5.10 -10.34 1.58
CA ASN A 2 -4.02 -11.26 1.22
C ASN A 2 -3.65 -12.13 2.45
N LYS A 3 -2.75 -13.11 2.26
CA LYS A 3 -2.35 -14.06 3.32
C LYS A 3 -1.46 -13.46 4.41
N TYR A 4 -1.04 -12.20 4.27
CA TYR A 4 0.05 -11.64 5.04
C TYR A 4 -0.39 -10.41 5.86
N THR A 5 -1.27 -9.56 5.31
CA THR A 5 -1.75 -8.32 5.92
C THR A 5 -3.15 -7.93 5.42
N GLY A 6 -3.85 -7.09 6.19
CA GLY A 6 -5.10 -6.45 5.79
C GLY A 6 -5.13 -5.01 6.29
N VAL A 7 -5.17 -4.04 5.36
CA VAL A 7 -5.35 -2.62 5.70
C VAL A 7 -6.83 -2.30 5.56
N LEU A 8 -7.46 -1.83 6.63
CA LEU A 8 -8.77 -1.20 6.55
C LEU A 8 -8.58 0.31 6.36
N GLY A 9 -8.77 0.77 5.13
CA GLY A 9 -8.74 2.18 4.77
C GLY A 9 -10.15 2.75 4.63
N VAL A 10 -10.34 3.99 5.07
CA VAL A 10 -11.52 4.79 4.75
C VAL A 10 -11.09 5.81 3.71
N TYR A 11 -11.61 5.67 2.50
CA TYR A 11 -11.24 6.53 1.37
C TYR A 11 -12.43 7.42 1.01
N ASN A 12 -12.21 8.73 0.93
CA ASN A 12 -13.15 9.59 0.23
C ASN A 12 -12.89 9.45 -1.27
N CYS A 13 -13.82 8.85 -2.00
CA CYS A 13 -13.71 8.62 -3.44
C CYS A 13 -14.66 9.48 -4.27
N GLN A 14 -15.13 10.59 -3.70
CA GLN A 14 -15.85 11.60 -4.47
C GLN A 14 -14.99 12.06 -5.65
N GLY A 15 -15.51 11.88 -6.86
CA GLY A 15 -14.84 12.29 -8.09
C GLY A 15 -13.86 11.28 -8.67
N ALA A 16 -13.53 10.20 -7.96
CA ALA A 16 -12.62 9.17 -8.48
C ALA A 16 -13.33 8.27 -9.52
N ALA A 17 -12.68 8.05 -10.66
CA ALA A 17 -13.13 7.14 -11.71
C ALA A 17 -11.93 6.39 -12.32
N TRP A 18 -12.19 5.26 -12.99
CA TRP A 18 -11.18 4.52 -13.74
C TRP A 18 -11.41 4.69 -15.25
N ASN A 19 -10.42 5.20 -15.96
CA ASN A 19 -10.44 5.25 -17.42
C ASN A 19 -9.89 3.92 -17.98
N SER A 20 -10.76 3.09 -18.55
CA SER A 20 -10.37 1.78 -19.11
C SER A 20 -9.55 1.86 -20.40
N ILE A 21 -9.65 2.96 -21.15
CA ILE A 21 -8.91 3.17 -22.41
C ILE A 21 -7.47 3.54 -22.08
N GLU A 22 -7.30 4.55 -21.23
CA GLU A 22 -5.98 5.05 -20.82
C GLU A 22 -5.34 4.21 -19.72
N LYS A 23 -6.12 3.30 -19.09
CA LYS A 23 -5.72 2.48 -17.93
C LYS A 23 -5.14 3.32 -16.81
N LYS A 24 -5.83 4.40 -16.43
CA LYS A 24 -5.43 5.34 -15.38
C LYS A 24 -6.61 5.75 -14.51
N SER A 25 -6.32 6.04 -13.24
CA SER A 25 -7.27 6.71 -12.35
C SER A 25 -7.45 8.16 -12.80
N THR A 26 -8.70 8.60 -12.89
CA THR A 26 -9.08 9.97 -13.23
C THR A 26 -9.86 10.58 -12.07
N PHE A 27 -9.61 11.86 -11.79
CA PHE A 27 -10.26 12.59 -10.71
C PHE A 27 -11.07 13.76 -11.29
N HIS A 28 -12.37 13.74 -11.07
CA HIS A 28 -13.28 14.81 -11.45
C HIS A 28 -13.55 15.71 -10.25
N GLN A 29 -13.61 17.01 -10.51
CA GLN A 29 -13.91 17.97 -9.46
C GLN A 29 -15.34 17.80 -8.96
N THR A 30 -15.49 17.59 -7.65
CA THR A 30 -16.79 17.48 -7.00
C THR A 30 -17.04 18.68 -6.08
N ASN A 31 -18.24 19.23 -6.08
CA ASN A 31 -18.66 20.31 -5.16
C ASN A 31 -19.12 19.77 -3.80
N SER A 32 -18.61 18.62 -3.37
CA SER A 32 -19.21 17.85 -2.28
C SER A 32 -18.70 18.31 -0.91
N GLU A 33 -19.63 18.49 0.03
CA GLU A 33 -19.35 18.76 1.44
C GLU A 33 -18.69 17.55 2.13
N ALA A 34 -18.13 17.76 3.33
CA ALA A 34 -17.49 16.72 4.12
C ALA A 34 -18.43 15.54 4.40
N LEU A 35 -17.96 14.31 4.15
CA LEU A 35 -18.68 13.08 4.50
C LEU A 35 -18.46 12.76 5.98
N THR A 36 -19.53 12.48 6.71
CA THR A 36 -19.48 12.00 8.11
C THR A 36 -20.26 10.70 8.26
N GLY A 37 -19.74 9.77 9.07
CA GLY A 37 -20.35 8.46 9.27
C GLY A 37 -19.63 7.65 10.36
N TYR A 38 -20.13 6.44 10.62
CA TYR A 38 -19.54 5.48 11.56
C TYR A 38 -19.24 4.18 10.84
N ILE A 39 -18.11 3.56 11.18
CA ILE A 39 -17.72 2.24 10.67
C ILE A 39 -17.55 1.30 11.86
N ARG A 40 -18.09 0.09 11.73
CA ARG A 40 -17.99 -1.00 12.69
C ARG A 40 -17.19 -2.14 12.07
N GLY A 41 -16.63 -3.01 12.90
CA GLY A 41 -15.91 -4.20 12.42
C GLY A 41 -16.71 -5.00 11.39
N ARG A 42 -17.99 -5.28 11.69
CA ARG A 42 -18.93 -5.99 10.80
C ARG A 42 -19.17 -5.36 9.42
N ASP A 43 -18.83 -4.08 9.24
CA ASP A 43 -18.99 -3.40 7.95
C ASP A 43 -17.85 -3.78 6.98
N VAL A 44 -16.80 -4.45 7.49
CA VAL A 44 -15.70 -5.01 6.71
C VAL A 44 -16.09 -6.42 6.23
N HIS A 45 -16.25 -6.55 4.92
CA HIS A 45 -16.61 -7.83 4.28
C HIS A 45 -15.59 -8.93 4.63
N LEU A 46 -16.06 -10.11 5.05
CA LEU A 46 -15.26 -11.30 5.42
C LEU A 46 -14.35 -11.12 6.65
N ILE A 47 -14.57 -10.10 7.48
CA ILE A 47 -13.81 -9.95 8.72
C ILE A 47 -14.08 -11.09 9.72
N GLU A 48 -15.27 -11.69 9.66
CA GLU A 48 -15.63 -12.86 10.47
C GLU A 48 -14.88 -14.12 10.01
N ASP A 49 -14.64 -14.28 8.71
CA ASP A 49 -13.94 -15.45 8.14
C ASP A 49 -12.47 -15.53 8.56
N ILE A 50 -11.89 -14.39 8.96
CA ILE A 50 -10.52 -14.30 9.48
C ILE A 50 -10.48 -14.26 11.03
N SER A 51 -11.64 -14.22 11.68
CA SER A 51 -11.72 -14.33 13.13
C SER A 51 -11.59 -15.79 13.53
N PHE A 52 -10.44 -16.16 14.11
CA PHE A 52 -10.23 -17.50 14.65
C PHE A 52 -11.08 -17.79 15.90
N ASP A 53 -11.72 -16.78 16.49
CA ASP A 53 -12.62 -16.91 17.64
C ASP A 53 -14.09 -16.93 17.19
N SER A 54 -14.76 -18.07 17.41
CA SER A 54 -16.18 -18.26 17.11
C SER A 54 -17.13 -17.46 18.03
N ASN A 55 -16.61 -16.87 19.11
CA ASN A 55 -17.37 -16.03 20.05
C ASN A 55 -17.07 -14.52 19.89
N TRP A 56 -16.36 -14.15 18.82
CA TRP A 56 -16.01 -12.76 18.58
C TRP A 56 -17.24 -11.86 18.44
N ASN A 57 -17.26 -10.75 19.18
CA ASN A 57 -18.44 -9.86 19.29
C ASN A 57 -18.38 -8.63 18.36
N GLY A 58 -17.52 -8.67 17.33
CA GLY A 58 -17.36 -7.57 16.37
C GLY A 58 -16.55 -6.37 16.88
N LYS A 59 -16.01 -6.42 18.11
CA LYS A 59 -15.06 -5.41 18.60
C LYS A 59 -13.67 -5.69 18.03
N VAL A 60 -13.10 -4.70 17.38
CA VAL A 60 -11.77 -4.75 16.78
C VAL A 60 -10.94 -3.60 17.32
N ALA A 61 -9.65 -3.85 17.54
CA ALA A 61 -8.66 -2.81 17.74
C ALA A 61 -7.82 -2.72 16.46
N LEU A 62 -7.63 -1.49 15.98
CA LEU A 62 -6.73 -1.22 14.86
C LEU A 62 -5.30 -1.22 15.39
N TYR A 63 -4.47 -2.11 14.88
CA TYR A 63 -3.04 -2.12 15.15
C TYR A 63 -2.30 -1.79 13.85
N SER A 64 -1.44 -0.78 13.90
CA SER A 64 -0.45 -0.55 12.84
C SER A 64 0.68 -1.54 13.05
N CYS A 65 0.85 -2.50 12.13
CA CYS A 65 1.97 -3.43 12.16
C CYS A 65 3.00 -2.99 11.12
N MET A 66 4.11 -2.42 11.60
CA MET A 66 5.33 -2.39 10.80
C MET A 66 6.09 -3.67 11.06
N THR A 67 6.59 -4.31 10.00
CA THR A 67 7.44 -5.50 10.14
C THR A 67 8.84 -5.02 10.46
N ASP A 68 9.40 -5.48 11.58
CA ASP A 68 10.80 -5.24 11.91
C ASP A 68 11.70 -6.09 11.00
N ILE A 69 12.62 -5.46 10.28
CA ILE A 69 13.47 -6.09 9.25
C ILE A 69 14.79 -6.63 9.87
N ASP A 70 14.81 -6.89 11.18
CA ASP A 70 16.06 -6.92 11.98
C ASP A 70 16.87 -5.61 11.74
N THR A 71 17.98 -5.34 12.44
CA THR A 71 18.78 -4.09 12.25
C THR A 71 18.12 -2.74 12.63
N GLY A 72 16.91 -2.74 13.22
CA GLY A 72 16.26 -1.52 13.74
C GLY A 72 15.42 -0.74 12.70
N PHE A 73 15.22 -1.30 11.52
CA PHE A 73 14.29 -0.78 10.52
C PHE A 73 12.94 -1.49 10.62
N SER A 74 11.87 -0.74 10.40
CA SER A 74 10.51 -1.28 10.35
C SER A 74 9.81 -0.74 9.10
N PHE A 75 9.07 -1.61 8.39
CA PHE A 75 8.44 -1.25 7.12
C PHE A 75 7.06 -1.88 6.96
N ALA A 76 6.12 -1.14 6.37
CA ALA A 76 4.77 -1.61 6.06
C ALA A 76 4.31 -1.08 4.70
N PRO A 77 4.23 -1.93 3.66
CA PRO A 77 3.73 -1.49 2.36
C PRO A 77 2.20 -1.31 2.37
N LEU A 78 1.73 -0.26 1.71
CA LEU A 78 0.30 -0.01 1.50
C LEU A 78 -0.16 -0.48 0.12
N GLY A 79 0.71 -0.38 -0.89
CA GLY A 79 0.38 -0.68 -2.29
C GLY A 79 0.00 0.58 -3.06
N LEU A 80 -0.86 0.46 -4.06
CA LEU A 80 -1.29 1.62 -4.88
C LEU A 80 -2.34 2.46 -4.13
N ILE A 81 -1.92 3.57 -3.55
CA ILE A 81 -2.73 4.40 -2.64
C ILE A 81 -3.82 5.22 -3.33
N ASP A 82 -3.78 5.30 -4.67
CA ASP A 82 -4.85 5.87 -5.49
C ASP A 82 -5.97 4.86 -5.80
N MET A 83 -5.91 3.65 -5.25
CA MET A 83 -6.87 2.56 -5.50
C MET A 83 -7.57 2.10 -4.22
N PHE A 84 -8.83 1.69 -4.35
CA PHE A 84 -9.65 1.16 -3.23
C PHE A 84 -9.03 -0.05 -2.52
N ASN A 85 -8.38 -0.94 -3.29
CA ASN A 85 -7.70 -2.13 -2.77
C ASN A 85 -6.20 -1.97 -2.96
N ALA A 86 -5.62 -0.93 -2.35
CA ALA A 86 -4.21 -0.60 -2.47
C ALA A 86 -3.30 -1.82 -2.23
N GLY A 87 -3.52 -2.54 -1.13
CA GLY A 87 -2.72 -3.72 -0.78
C GLY A 87 -2.90 -4.90 -1.74
N GLY A 88 -4.01 -4.94 -2.48
CA GLY A 88 -4.23 -5.93 -3.54
C GLY A 88 -3.35 -5.72 -4.77
N ALA A 89 -2.67 -4.58 -4.89
CA ALA A 89 -1.66 -4.37 -5.91
C ALA A 89 -0.37 -5.16 -5.63
N ILE A 90 -0.09 -5.53 -4.38
CA ILE A 90 1.14 -6.21 -3.99
C ILE A 90 0.94 -7.73 -4.11
N GLU A 91 1.68 -8.34 -5.02
CA GLU A 91 1.64 -9.79 -5.27
C GLU A 91 2.70 -10.55 -4.49
N CYS A 92 3.86 -9.93 -4.31
CA CYS A 92 4.99 -10.49 -3.57
C CYS A 92 5.65 -9.38 -2.74
N LEU A 93 6.17 -9.78 -1.57
CA LEU A 93 6.92 -8.94 -0.64
C LEU A 93 8.04 -9.77 -0.03
N LYS A 94 9.26 -9.26 -0.08
CA LYS A 94 10.46 -9.88 0.48
C LYS A 94 11.28 -8.82 1.21
N TYR A 95 11.96 -9.28 2.26
CA TYR A 95 12.86 -8.48 3.08
C TYR A 95 14.20 -9.19 3.09
N ASP A 96 15.25 -8.49 2.67
CA ASP A 96 16.61 -9.01 2.61
C ASP A 96 17.57 -8.07 3.35
N ILE A 97 18.62 -8.63 3.95
CA ILE A 97 19.70 -7.87 4.57
C ILE A 97 20.99 -8.16 3.80
N ILE A 98 21.49 -7.17 3.08
CA ILE A 98 22.70 -7.28 2.25
C ILE A 98 23.71 -6.25 2.75
N ASP A 99 24.86 -6.69 3.25
CA ASP A 99 25.93 -5.80 3.74
C ASP A 99 25.44 -4.71 4.73
N LEU A 100 24.59 -5.08 5.70
CA LEU A 100 23.95 -4.19 6.68
C LEU A 100 22.93 -3.19 6.10
N LYS A 101 22.49 -3.40 4.86
CA LYS A 101 21.39 -2.65 4.23
C LYS A 101 20.13 -3.50 4.27
N ALA A 102 19.03 -2.91 4.74
CA ALA A 102 17.72 -3.53 4.63
C ALA A 102 17.13 -3.19 3.25
N LEU A 103 16.86 -4.22 2.46
CA LEU A 103 16.25 -4.12 1.14
C LEU A 103 14.84 -4.71 1.21
N VAL A 104 13.86 -3.92 0.78
CA VAL A 104 12.48 -4.36 0.64
C VAL A 104 12.16 -4.50 -0.85
N SER A 105 11.92 -5.73 -1.31
CA SER A 105 11.58 -6.01 -2.71
C SER A 105 10.12 -6.44 -2.83
N MET A 106 9.41 -5.84 -3.77
CA MET A 106 7.98 -6.01 -3.97
C MET A 106 7.64 -6.20 -5.44
N GLU A 107 6.64 -7.05 -5.70
CA GLU A 107 6.02 -7.15 -7.02
C GLU A 107 4.66 -6.45 -7.00
N VAL A 108 4.52 -5.36 -7.75
CA VAL A 108 3.37 -4.46 -7.70
C VAL A 108 2.64 -4.43 -9.05
N LYS A 109 1.36 -4.77 -9.08
CA LYS A 109 0.48 -4.64 -10.25
C LYS A 109 -0.09 -3.23 -10.35
N GLY A 110 -0.35 -2.78 -11.57
CA GLY A 110 -1.04 -1.51 -11.83
C GLY A 110 -0.09 -0.32 -11.94
N CYS A 111 -0.66 0.89 -11.91
CA CYS A 111 0.05 2.15 -12.02
C CYS A 111 -0.58 3.20 -11.07
N GLY A 112 0.10 4.32 -10.83
CA GLY A 112 -0.31 5.38 -9.90
C GLY A 112 0.66 5.56 -8.73
N HIS A 113 0.23 6.25 -7.68
CA HIS A 113 1.05 6.42 -6.49
C HIS A 113 1.11 5.13 -5.69
N PHE A 114 2.33 4.68 -5.39
CA PHE A 114 2.61 3.62 -4.45
C PHE A 114 2.99 4.23 -3.10
N GLY A 115 2.44 3.69 -2.02
CA GLY A 115 2.71 4.13 -0.66
C GLY A 115 3.23 3.01 0.24
N ALA A 116 4.07 3.38 1.20
CA ALA A 116 4.50 2.52 2.29
C ALA A 116 4.89 3.35 3.52
N TYR A 117 4.77 2.78 4.71
CA TYR A 117 5.37 3.34 5.92
C TYR A 117 6.76 2.75 6.16
N SER A 118 7.69 3.59 6.56
CA SER A 118 9.06 3.23 6.92
C SER A 118 9.48 3.97 8.20
N SER A 119 10.19 3.28 9.08
CA SER A 119 10.73 3.87 10.30
C SER A 119 11.90 4.84 10.03
N SER A 120 12.56 4.72 8.88
CA SER A 120 13.62 5.61 8.41
C SER A 120 13.32 6.14 7.01
N LYS A 121 13.94 7.27 6.65
CA LYS A 121 13.92 7.76 5.27
C LYS A 121 14.68 6.76 4.38
N PRO A 122 14.07 6.23 3.30
CA PRO A 122 14.78 5.39 2.36
C PRO A 122 16.00 6.10 1.77
N LYS A 123 17.04 5.32 1.47
CA LYS A 123 18.22 5.81 0.73
C LYS A 123 17.91 5.87 -0.76
N THR A 124 17.29 4.82 -1.29
CA THR A 124 16.95 4.71 -2.71
C THR A 124 15.63 3.97 -2.89
N CYS A 125 14.94 4.29 -3.99
CA CYS A 125 13.78 3.55 -4.50
C CYS A 125 14.04 3.23 -5.97
N THR A 126 13.73 2.01 -6.41
CA THR A 126 13.88 1.60 -7.81
C THR A 126 12.61 0.92 -8.33
N VAL A 127 12.41 1.02 -9.64
CA VAL A 127 11.40 0.29 -10.39
C VAL A 127 12.09 -0.44 -11.53
N GLY A 128 12.14 -1.78 -11.44
CA GLY A 128 12.98 -2.61 -12.30
C GLY A 128 14.46 -2.32 -12.04
N SER A 129 15.16 -1.80 -13.05
CA SER A 129 16.58 -1.40 -12.94
C SER A 129 16.78 0.12 -12.83
N SER A 130 15.70 0.89 -12.75
CA SER A 130 15.72 2.35 -12.80
C SER A 130 15.47 2.96 -11.43
N GLY A 131 16.35 3.86 -10.99
CA GLY A 131 16.10 4.68 -9.80
C GLY A 131 14.93 5.65 -10.04
N VAL A 132 14.09 5.83 -9.03
CA VAL A 132 12.93 6.72 -9.08
C VAL A 132 12.96 7.72 -7.93
N GLU A 133 12.41 8.90 -8.17
CA GLU A 133 12.17 9.88 -7.10
C GLU A 133 11.06 9.39 -6.17
N PHE A 134 11.18 9.78 -4.91
CA PHE A 134 10.20 9.48 -3.88
C PHE A 134 10.10 10.63 -2.88
N GLU A 135 8.95 10.74 -2.24
CA GLU A 135 8.70 11.63 -1.12
C GLU A 135 8.76 10.85 0.20
N PHE A 136 9.24 11.51 1.26
CA PHE A 136 9.22 10.94 2.61
C PHE A 136 8.75 11.98 3.63
N ASN A 137 7.69 11.66 4.34
CA ASN A 137 7.21 12.46 5.47
C ASN A 137 7.84 11.96 6.77
N SER A 138 8.75 12.73 7.36
CA SER A 138 9.46 12.34 8.59
C SER A 138 8.60 12.30 9.84
N THR A 139 7.41 12.92 9.82
CA THR A 139 6.49 12.90 10.96
C THR A 139 5.66 11.62 10.97
N SER A 140 5.19 11.17 9.80
CA SER A 140 4.35 9.98 9.66
C SER A 140 5.11 8.71 9.27
N GLY A 141 6.32 8.84 8.73
CA GLY A 141 7.06 7.75 8.11
C GLY A 141 6.56 7.36 6.71
N LEU A 142 5.64 8.12 6.12
CA LEU A 142 5.06 7.79 4.81
C LEU A 142 6.08 8.04 3.69
N VAL A 143 6.36 6.99 2.91
CA VAL A 143 7.10 6.99 1.66
C VAL A 143 6.09 6.92 0.51
N THR A 144 6.23 7.78 -0.49
CA THR A 144 5.40 7.76 -1.70
C THR A 144 6.29 7.80 -2.95
N LEU A 145 6.02 6.93 -3.92
CA LEU A 145 6.66 6.95 -5.25
C LEU A 145 5.61 6.77 -6.35
N TYR A 146 5.90 7.22 -7.57
CA TYR A 146 4.94 7.21 -8.67
C TYR A 146 5.30 6.15 -9.72
N LEU A 147 4.34 5.28 -10.06
CA LEU A 147 4.43 4.30 -11.15
C LEU A 147 3.66 4.85 -12.37
N PRO A 148 4.34 5.40 -13.39
CA PRO A 148 3.68 6.22 -14.42
C PRO A 148 2.80 5.44 -15.40
N GLU A 149 3.11 4.15 -15.59
CA GLU A 149 2.48 3.28 -16.57
C GLU A 149 2.28 1.89 -15.99
N MET A 150 1.44 1.09 -16.63
CA MET A 150 1.28 -0.32 -16.29
C MET A 150 2.60 -1.08 -16.48
N PRO A 151 2.78 -2.26 -15.84
CA PRO A 151 3.90 -3.13 -16.15
C PRO A 151 3.97 -3.44 -17.66
N PRO A 152 5.17 -3.61 -18.23
CA PRO A 152 5.35 -4.04 -19.62
C PRO A 152 4.51 -5.28 -19.95
N GLU A 153 4.03 -5.43 -21.19
CA GLU A 153 3.08 -6.53 -21.55
C GLU A 153 3.63 -7.95 -21.27
N ASP A 154 4.96 -8.13 -21.30
CA ASP A 154 5.63 -9.38 -20.97
C ASP A 154 5.72 -9.65 -19.45
N LYS A 155 5.37 -8.67 -18.62
CA LYS A 155 5.42 -8.73 -17.16
C LYS A 155 4.06 -8.44 -16.54
N LYS A 156 3.72 -9.17 -15.48
CA LYS A 156 2.46 -8.94 -14.75
C LYS A 156 2.56 -7.83 -13.71
N THR A 157 3.77 -7.49 -13.28
CA THR A 157 4.08 -6.63 -12.13
C THR A 157 5.31 -5.76 -12.40
N HIS A 158 5.37 -4.61 -11.75
CA HIS A 158 6.60 -3.86 -11.52
C HIS A 158 7.38 -4.54 -10.40
N ASN A 159 8.71 -4.59 -10.53
CA ASN A 159 9.59 -4.92 -9.41
C ASN A 159 9.97 -3.61 -8.74
N VAL A 160 9.48 -3.37 -7.53
CA VAL A 160 9.78 -2.17 -6.74
C VAL A 160 10.74 -2.57 -5.65
N GLU A 161 11.87 -1.86 -5.53
CA GLU A 161 12.82 -2.08 -4.43
C GLU A 161 13.04 -0.79 -3.65
N ILE A 162 13.13 -0.91 -2.33
CA ILE A 162 13.35 0.21 -1.41
C ILE A 162 14.50 -0.18 -0.48
N GLU A 163 15.58 0.61 -0.51
CA GLU A 163 16.73 0.48 0.38
C GLU A 163 16.56 1.42 1.59
N LEU A 164 16.61 0.88 2.81
CA LEU A 164 16.50 1.63 4.06
C LEU A 164 17.87 2.00 4.65
#